data_AF-A0A0D1KQE3-F1
#
_entry.id   AF-A0A0D1KQE3-F1
#
_cell.length_a   1.000
_cell.length_b   1.000
_cell.length_c   1.000
_cell.angle_alpha   90.00
_cell.angle_beta   90.00
_cell.angle_gamma   90.00
#
_symmetry.space_group_name_H-M   'P 1'
#
loop_
_entity.id
_entity.type
_entity.pdbx_description
1 polymer ?
#
loop_
_entity_poly.entity_id
_entity_poly.type
_entity_poly.pdbx_seq_one_letter_code
_entity_poly.pdbx_strand_id
1 'polypeptide(L)' 'MYWIEWIENGEKKSIVAEGWIEGAVILEDLYQKRFDYVEWKRL' A
#
# COMPACT_ATOMS: atom_id res chain seq x y z
N MET A 1 13.07 2.15 1.62
CA MET A 1 11.76 2.75 1.90
C MET A 1 10.86 2.55 0.69
N TYR A 2 9.57 2.36 0.93
CA TYR A 2 8.54 2.18 -0.09
C TYR A 2 7.37 3.09 0.26
N TRP A 3 6.89 3.86 -0.70
CA TRP A 3 5.63 4.58 -0.59
C TRP A 3 4.52 3.72 -1.17
N ILE A 4 3.44 3.51 -0.42
CA ILE A 4 2.30 2.69 -0.79
C ILE A 4 1.05 3.55 -0.67
N GLU A 5 0.18 3.48 -1.67
CA GLU A 5 -1.02 4.29 -1.76
C GLU A 5 -2.20 3.45 -2.25
N TRP A 6 -3.39 3.69 -1.70
CA TRP A 6 -4.62 3.01 -2.11
C TRP A 6 -5.83 3.93 -1.99
N ILE A 7 -6.96 3.53 -2.58
CA ILE A 7 -8.25 4.19 -2.40
C ILE A 7 -9.12 3.34 -1.48
N GLU A 8 -9.64 3.96 -0.42
CA GLU A 8 -10.57 3.36 0.53
C GLU A 8 -11.76 4.30 0.70
N ASN A 9 -12.98 3.82 0.43
CA ASN A 9 -14.21 4.61 0.51
C ASN A 9 -14.19 5.93 -0.30
N GLY A 10 -13.52 5.93 -1.46
CA GLY A 10 -13.36 7.12 -2.30
C GLY A 10 -12.28 8.10 -1.83
N GLU A 11 -11.59 7.81 -0.72
CA GLU A 11 -10.48 8.62 -0.21
C GLU A 11 -9.13 7.98 -0.52
N LYS A 12 -8.15 8.82 -0.89
CA LYS A 12 -6.77 8.38 -1.09
C LYS A 12 -6.05 8.25 0.25
N LYS A 13 -5.49 7.08 0.52
CA LYS A 13 -4.68 6.77 1.71
C LYS A 13 -3.26 6.46 1.28
N SER A 14 -2.28 6.76 2.13
CA SER A 14 -0.89 6.39 1.86
C SER A 14 -0.11 6.09 3.13
N ILE A 15 0.93 5.27 2.99
CA ILE A 15 1.86 4.90 4.06
C ILE A 15 3.27 4.73 3.50
N VAL A 16 4.27 4.96 4.33
CA VAL A 16 5.67 4.67 4.02
C VAL A 16 6.13 3.46 4.83
N ALA A 17 6.64 2.45 4.14
CA ALA A 17 7.31 1.30 4.76
C ALA A 17 8.83 1.49 4.68
N GLU A 18 9.55 1.25 5.76
CA GLU A 18 11.00 1.42 5.81
C GLU A 18 11.70 0.28 5.05
N GLY A 19 11.20 -0.94 5.24
CA GLY A 19 11.77 -2.17 4.71
C GLY A 19 10.92 -2.86 3.64
N TRP A 20 11.57 -3.75 2.89
CA TRP A 20 10.88 -4.61 1.91
C TRP A 20 9.87 -5.57 2.58
N ILE A 21 10.27 -6.19 3.69
CA ILE A 21 9.41 -7.13 4.43
C ILE A 21 8.13 -6.43 4.90
N GLU A 22 8.28 -5.26 5.50
CA GLU A 22 7.15 -4.44 5.95
C GLU A 22 6.24 -4.03 4.78
N GLY A 23 6.82 -3.54 3.68
CA GLY A 23 6.06 -3.16 2.49
C GLY A 23 5.30 -4.33 1.87
N ALA A 24 5.90 -5.53 1.84
CA ALA A 24 5.25 -6.73 1.31
C ALA A 24 4.03 -7.15 2.15
N VAL A 25 4.12 -7.09 3.48
CA VAL A 25 2.99 -7.40 4.39
C VAL A 25 1.84 -6.42 4.19
N ILE A 26 2.12 -5.12 4.05
CA ILE A 26 1.09 -4.10 3.79
C ILE A 26 0.42 -4.35 2.44
N LEU A 27 1.20 -4.60 1.39
CA LEU A 27 0.65 -4.87 0.07
C LEU A 27 -0.23 -6.13 0.07
N GLU A 28 0.20 -7.20 0.74
CA GLU A 28 -0.61 -8.42 0.86
C GLU A 28 -1.98 -8.15 1.50
N ASP A 29 -2.02 -7.39 2.61
CA ASP A 29 -3.27 -7.00 3.26
C ASP A 29 -4.18 -6.15 2.35
N LEU A 30 -3.60 -5.17 1.64
CA LEU A 30 -4.35 -4.33 0.69
C LEU A 30 -4.93 -5.16 -0.47
N TYR A 31 -4.16 -6.10 -1.03
CA TYR A 31 -4.64 -6.98 -2.09
C TYR A 31 -5.71 -7.96 -1.61
N GLN A 32 -5.58 -8.48 -0.38
CA GLN A 32 -6.62 -9.34 0.23
C GLN A 32 -7.94 -8.60 0.42
N LYS A 33 -7.89 -7.30 0.77
CA LYS A 33 -9.06 -6.43 0.91
C LYS A 33 -9.68 -5.99 -0.42
N ARG A 34 -9.02 -6.30 -1.54
CA ARG A 34 -9.50 -6.01 -2.92
C ARG A 34 -9.86 -4.54 -3.13
N PHE A 35 -9.02 -3.63 -2.68
CA PHE A 35 -9.19 -2.22 -3.00
C PHE A 35 -9.17 -1.99 -4.51
N ASP A 36 -10.00 -1.06 -4.98
CA ASP A 36 -10.12 -0.72 -6.41
C ASP A 36 -8.80 -0.18 -7.01
N TYR A 37 -7.93 0.34 -6.15
CA TYR A 37 -6.65 0.92 -6.53
C TYR A 37 -5.62 0.67 -5.43
N VAL A 38 -4.47 0.13 -5.81
CA VAL A 38 -3.26 0.00 -4.99
C VAL A 38 -2.05 0.30 -5.88
N GLU A 39 -1.23 1.27 -5.47
CA GLU A 39 0.04 1.61 -6.11
C GLU A 39 1.16 1.61 -5.07
N TRP A 40 2.37 1.24 -5.47
CA TRP A 40 3.55 1.38 -4.64
C TRP A 40 4.76 1.80 -5.47
N LYS A 41 5.67 2.51 -4.82
CA LYS A 41 6.93 2.99 -5.40
C LYS A 41 8.06 2.78 -4.40
N ARG A 42 9.20 2.33 -4.91
CA ARG A 42 10.45 2.36 -4.15
C ARG A 42 10.92 3.82 -4.06
N LEU A 43 11.21 4.28 -2.84
CA LEU A 43 11.83 5.57 -2.55
C LEU A 43 13.36 5.44 -2.55
#